data_AF-A0A6A9SSV7-F1
#
_entry.id   AF-A0A6A9SSV7-F1
#
_cell.length_a   1.000
_cell.length_b   1.000
_cell.length_c   1.000
_cell.angle_alpha   90.00
_cell.angle_beta   90.00
_cell.angle_gamma   90.00
#
_symmetry.space_group_name_H-M   'P 1'
#
loop_
_entity.id
_entity.type
_entity.pdbx_description
1 polymer ?
#
loop_
_entity_poly.entity_id
_entity_poly.type
_entity_poly.pdbx_seq_one_letter_code
_entity_poly.pdbx_strand_id
1 'polypeptide(L)'
;MTLPDVDELLETAGFDEESGVLTRRQAEVLALRERDIPQADIAEELGTSRANVSSVESSARENIEKARETVAFAEALTAPVQLTVEAGTDLYDVPNRVYSACDEAGVKVTRTAPELMKLVGDAAGDAVHGREVRRDITVSVTSDGTVRVRE
;
A
#
# COMPACT_ATOMS: atom_id res chain seq x y z
N MET A 1 -22.51 24.11 -9.49
CA MET A 1 -22.20 23.89 -8.07
C MET A 1 -20.94 24.67 -7.75
N THR A 2 -20.84 25.26 -6.56
CA THR A 2 -19.57 25.86 -6.13
C THR A 2 -18.62 24.74 -5.76
N LEU A 3 -17.41 24.74 -6.30
CA LEU A 3 -16.41 23.75 -5.92
C LEU A 3 -15.99 23.94 -4.46
N PRO A 4 -15.59 22.86 -3.77
CA PRO A 4 -14.97 22.96 -2.45
C PRO A 4 -13.73 23.86 -2.49
N ASP A 5 -13.45 24.53 -1.38
CA ASP A 5 -12.20 25.29 -1.23
C ASP A 5 -11.01 24.31 -1.21
N VAL A 6 -10.23 24.31 -2.29
CA VAL A 6 -9.11 23.37 -2.47
C VAL A 6 -7.96 23.70 -1.53
N ASP A 7 -7.75 24.98 -1.21
CA ASP A 7 -6.68 25.39 -0.32
C ASP A 7 -6.96 24.88 1.10
N GLU A 8 -8.20 25.03 1.58
CA GLU A 8 -8.65 24.50 2.87
C GLU A 8 -8.54 22.96 2.93
N LEU A 9 -8.92 22.25 1.85
CA LEU A 9 -8.80 20.80 1.77
C LEU A 9 -7.36 20.33 1.88
N LEU A 10 -6.44 21.00 1.18
CA LEU A 10 -5.04 20.63 1.16
C LEU A 10 -4.32 20.98 2.47
N GLU A 11 -4.65 22.12 3.09
CA GLU A 11 -4.15 22.47 4.42
C GLU A 11 -4.64 21.47 5.48
N THR A 12 -5.94 21.13 5.47
CA THR A 12 -6.51 20.15 6.41
C THR A 12 -5.91 18.76 6.26
N ALA A 13 -5.56 18.37 5.03
CA ALA A 13 -4.88 17.10 4.73
C ALA A 13 -3.38 17.12 5.05
N GLY A 14 -2.82 18.28 5.43
CA GLY A 14 -1.39 18.44 5.71
C GLY A 14 -0.51 18.32 4.47
N PHE A 15 -0.99 18.75 3.30
CA PHE A 15 -0.21 18.72 2.06
C PHE A 15 0.92 19.75 2.09
N ASP A 16 2.13 19.29 1.77
CA ASP A 16 3.32 20.10 1.58
C ASP A 16 4.04 19.64 0.31
N GLU A 17 4.21 20.57 -0.65
CA GLU A 17 4.81 20.29 -1.95
C GLU A 17 6.31 20.02 -1.86
N GLU A 18 7.00 20.55 -0.83
CA GLU A 18 8.46 20.39 -0.69
C GLU A 18 8.86 19.02 -0.10
N SER A 19 7.98 18.39 0.69
CA SER A 19 8.25 17.10 1.33
C SER A 19 7.59 15.89 0.66
N GLY A 20 6.65 16.13 -0.27
CA GLY A 20 5.90 15.10 -0.97
C GLY A 20 6.44 14.74 -2.36
N VAL A 21 5.82 13.71 -2.97
CA VAL A 21 6.06 13.31 -4.38
C VAL A 21 5.03 13.89 -5.34
N LEU A 22 4.01 14.57 -4.81
CA LEU A 22 2.91 15.14 -5.60
C LEU A 22 3.16 16.63 -5.79
N THR A 23 2.94 17.11 -7.02
CA THR A 23 2.87 18.55 -7.26
C THR A 23 1.58 19.12 -6.67
N ARG A 24 1.55 20.44 -6.44
CA ARG A 24 0.33 21.14 -6.00
C ARG A 24 -0.86 20.81 -6.89
N ARG A 25 -0.66 20.84 -8.22
CA ARG A 25 -1.69 20.54 -9.21
C ARG A 25 -2.23 19.11 -9.12
N GLN A 26 -1.36 18.14 -8.84
CA GLN A 26 -1.77 16.76 -8.63
C GLN A 26 -2.59 16.61 -7.35
N ALA A 27 -2.17 17.27 -6.28
CA ALA A 27 -2.89 17.28 -5.01
C ALA A 27 -4.27 17.94 -5.13
N GLU A 28 -4.39 19.08 -5.81
CA GLU A 28 -5.66 19.76 -6.11
C GLU A 28 -6.65 18.82 -6.82
N VAL A 29 -6.19 18.17 -7.90
CA VAL A 29 -7.03 17.25 -8.67
C VAL A 29 -7.46 16.06 -7.82
N LEU A 30 -6.57 15.46 -7.03
CA LEU A 30 -6.94 14.37 -6.13
C LEU A 30 -7.95 14.82 -5.07
N ALA A 31 -7.72 15.95 -4.41
CA ALA A 31 -8.60 16.45 -3.35
C ALA A 31 -10.04 16.67 -3.85
N LEU A 32 -10.20 17.24 -5.04
CA LEU A 32 -11.52 17.41 -5.67
C LEU A 32 -12.13 16.07 -6.10
N ARG A 33 -11.32 15.15 -6.62
CA ARG A 33 -11.80 13.81 -7.04
C ARG A 33 -12.27 12.96 -5.85
N GLU A 34 -11.63 13.06 -4.68
CA GLU A 34 -12.09 12.41 -3.43
C GLU A 34 -13.40 13.02 -2.88
N ARG A 35 -13.84 14.16 -3.42
CA ARG A 35 -15.16 14.76 -3.17
C ARG A 35 -16.15 14.51 -4.32
N ASP A 36 -15.88 13.49 -5.13
CA ASP A 36 -16.69 13.06 -6.27
C ASP A 36 -16.90 14.13 -7.37
N ILE A 37 -16.08 15.18 -7.40
CA ILE A 37 -16.18 16.22 -8.42
C ILE A 37 -15.78 15.63 -9.79
N PRO A 38 -16.59 15.80 -10.85
CA PRO A 38 -16.26 15.35 -12.19
C PRO A 38 -15.00 16.03 -12.75
N GLN A 39 -14.20 15.30 -13.52
CA GLN A 39 -13.02 15.85 -14.21
C GLN A 39 -13.34 17.04 -15.13
N ALA A 40 -14.56 17.10 -15.67
CA ALA A 40 -15.01 18.20 -16.53
C ALA A 40 -15.13 19.50 -15.72
N ASP A 41 -15.80 19.45 -14.57
CA ASP A 41 -15.96 20.59 -13.66
C ASP A 41 -14.61 21.06 -13.11
N ILE A 42 -13.71 20.11 -12.79
CA ILE A 42 -12.32 20.43 -12.42
C ILE A 42 -11.61 21.13 -13.57
N ALA A 43 -11.77 20.66 -14.81
CA ALA A 43 -11.13 21.26 -15.97
C ALA A 43 -11.59 22.70 -16.22
N GLU A 44 -12.89 22.96 -16.04
CA GLU A 44 -13.47 24.30 -16.14
C GLU A 44 -12.87 25.25 -15.09
N GLU A 45 -12.83 24.84 -13.83
CA GLU A 45 -12.25 25.63 -12.73
C GLU A 45 -10.77 25.91 -12.93
N LEU A 46 -10.02 24.88 -13.31
CA LEU A 46 -8.58 24.94 -13.44
C LEU A 46 -8.14 25.57 -14.78
N GLY A 47 -9.08 26.01 -15.63
CA GLY A 47 -8.82 26.66 -16.90
C GLY A 47 -8.08 25.76 -17.90
N THR A 48 -8.38 24.46 -17.91
CA THR A 48 -7.65 23.46 -18.70
C THR A 48 -8.58 22.47 -19.39
N SER A 49 -8.03 21.47 -20.10
CA SER A 49 -8.84 20.43 -20.74
C SER A 49 -9.12 19.26 -19.81
N ARG A 50 -10.28 18.61 -19.98
CA ARG A 50 -10.61 17.34 -19.30
C ARG A 50 -9.54 16.27 -19.52
N ALA A 51 -8.95 16.23 -20.72
CA ALA A 51 -7.87 15.29 -21.05
C ALA A 51 -6.61 15.57 -20.20
N ASN A 52 -6.27 16.85 -19.98
CA ASN A 52 -5.18 17.24 -19.11
C ASN A 52 -5.47 16.86 -17.64
N VAL A 53 -6.68 17.13 -17.13
CA VAL A 53 -7.08 16.71 -15.77
C VAL A 53 -6.96 15.19 -15.60
N SER A 54 -7.45 14.43 -16.57
CA SER A 54 -7.33 12.97 -16.58
C SER A 54 -5.87 12.50 -16.54
N SER A 55 -4.97 13.15 -17.27
CA SER A 55 -3.54 12.85 -17.24
C SER A 55 -2.94 13.17 -15.87
N VAL A 56 -3.24 14.35 -15.30
CA VAL A 56 -2.75 14.77 -13.98
C VAL A 56 -3.22 13.81 -12.90
N GLU A 57 -4.49 13.43 -12.89
CA GLU A 57 -5.07 12.48 -11.93
C GLU A 57 -4.40 11.11 -12.01
N SER A 58 -4.18 10.61 -13.23
CA SER A 58 -3.54 9.30 -13.45
C SER A 58 -2.09 9.31 -12.94
N SER A 59 -1.32 10.33 -13.31
CA SER A 59 0.07 10.47 -12.82
C SER A 59 0.14 10.67 -11.30
N ALA A 60 -0.84 11.37 -10.71
CA ALA A 60 -0.91 11.54 -9.25
C ALA A 60 -1.12 10.19 -8.54
N ARG A 61 -2.04 9.35 -9.04
CA ARG A 61 -2.26 8.01 -8.49
C ARG A 61 -1.05 7.10 -8.66
N GLU A 62 -0.40 7.15 -9.81
CA GLU A 62 0.83 6.39 -10.07
C GLU A 62 1.95 6.81 -9.11
N ASN A 63 2.11 8.12 -8.85
CA ASN A 63 3.10 8.61 -7.87
C ASN A 63 2.79 8.10 -6.46
N ILE A 64 1.53 8.07 -6.04
CA ILE A 64 1.12 7.51 -4.73
C ILE A 64 1.44 6.02 -4.67
N GLU A 65 1.13 5.26 -5.71
CA GLU A 65 1.42 3.82 -5.78
C GLU A 65 2.92 3.55 -5.65
N LYS A 66 3.75 4.27 -6.42
CA LYS A 66 5.22 4.16 -6.34
C LYS A 66 5.77 4.55 -4.98
N ALA A 67 5.25 5.61 -4.36
CA ALA A 67 5.67 6.02 -3.03
C ALA A 67 5.32 4.96 -1.97
N ARG A 68 4.12 4.37 -2.04
CA ARG A 68 3.72 3.25 -1.17
C ARG A 68 4.64 2.05 -1.33
N GLU A 69 4.98 1.67 -2.57
CA GLU A 69 5.91 0.56 -2.81
C GLU A 69 7.32 0.87 -2.28
N THR A 70 7.77 2.12 -2.41
CA THR A 70 9.08 2.57 -1.89
C THR A 70 9.14 2.47 -0.38
N VAL A 71 8.12 2.97 0.32
CA VAL A 71 7.99 2.82 1.78
C VAL A 71 7.94 1.33 2.13
N ALA A 72 7.16 0.55 1.38
CA ALA A 72 7.02 -0.87 1.66
C ALA A 72 8.32 -1.65 1.53
N PHE A 73 9.14 -1.31 0.52
CA PHE A 73 10.48 -1.85 0.35
C PHE A 73 11.43 -1.45 1.48
N ALA A 74 11.44 -0.17 1.87
CA ALA A 74 12.28 0.32 2.98
C ALA A 74 11.92 -0.37 4.30
N GLU A 75 10.63 -0.49 4.60
CA GLU A 75 10.13 -1.20 5.78
C GLU A 75 10.53 -2.68 5.75
N ALA A 76 10.48 -3.32 4.58
CA ALA A 76 10.93 -4.70 4.43
C ALA A 76 12.44 -4.86 4.71
N LEU A 77 13.30 -3.94 4.23
CA LEU A 77 14.74 -3.97 4.52
C LEU A 77 15.05 -3.85 6.01
N THR A 78 14.26 -3.04 6.72
CA THR A 78 14.40 -2.85 8.17
C THR A 78 13.55 -3.83 8.98
N ALA A 79 12.84 -4.75 8.31
CA ALA A 79 11.94 -5.66 8.98
C ALA A 79 12.75 -6.55 9.93
N PRO A 80 12.47 -6.53 11.25
CA PRO A 80 13.15 -7.38 12.22
C PRO A 80 12.98 -8.88 11.92
N VAL A 81 11.95 -9.25 11.15
CA VAL A 81 11.70 -10.62 10.73
C VAL A 81 11.54 -10.69 9.21
N GLN A 82 12.37 -11.52 8.58
CA GLN A 82 12.17 -12.02 7.23
C GLN A 82 12.28 -13.54 7.26
N LEU A 83 11.19 -14.22 6.92
CA LEU A 83 11.09 -15.67 6.88
C LEU A 83 10.79 -16.11 5.45
N THR A 84 11.69 -16.91 4.87
CA THR A 84 11.39 -17.64 3.63
C THR A 84 10.63 -18.91 3.99
N VAL A 85 9.44 -19.05 3.42
CA VAL A 85 8.63 -20.27 3.46
C VAL A 85 8.88 -21.00 2.15
N GLU A 86 9.63 -22.08 2.24
CA GLU A 86 10.06 -22.88 1.09
C GLU A 86 8.89 -23.62 0.44
N ALA A 87 8.98 -23.83 -0.87
CA ALA A 87 8.08 -24.70 -1.60
C ALA A 87 8.01 -26.10 -0.95
N GLY A 88 6.80 -26.64 -0.85
CA GLY A 88 6.47 -27.87 -0.13
C GLY A 88 6.07 -27.67 1.33
N THR A 89 6.18 -26.44 1.89
CA THR A 89 5.67 -26.15 3.24
C THR A 89 4.14 -26.20 3.27
N ASP A 90 3.55 -26.80 4.32
CA ASP A 90 2.10 -26.73 4.57
C ASP A 90 1.76 -25.34 5.11
N LEU A 91 0.73 -24.71 4.54
CA LEU A 91 0.29 -23.36 4.91
C LEU A 91 -0.05 -23.25 6.40
N TYR A 92 -0.44 -24.37 7.05
CA TYR A 92 -0.77 -24.40 8.48
C TYR A 92 0.47 -24.31 9.38
N ASP A 93 1.66 -24.59 8.84
CA ASP A 93 2.92 -24.45 9.57
C ASP A 93 3.42 -23.00 9.56
N VAL A 94 2.95 -22.19 8.61
CA VAL A 94 3.42 -20.80 8.41
C VAL A 94 3.17 -19.91 9.64
N PRO A 95 1.98 -19.89 10.28
CA PRO A 95 1.75 -19.05 11.45
C PRO A 95 2.75 -19.31 12.59
N ASN A 96 3.02 -20.58 12.91
CA ASN A 96 3.95 -20.93 13.99
C ASN A 96 5.38 -20.48 13.68
N ARG A 97 5.82 -20.60 12.42
CA ARG A 97 7.14 -20.12 11.99
C ARG A 97 7.23 -18.59 12.09
N VAL A 98 6.19 -17.87 11.69
CA VAL A 98 6.10 -16.41 11.80
C VAL A 98 6.13 -15.96 13.26
N TYR A 99 5.34 -16.57 14.14
CA TYR A 99 5.33 -16.23 15.56
C TYR A 99 6.68 -16.49 16.22
N SER A 100 7.30 -17.64 15.95
CA SER A 100 8.61 -17.98 16.51
C SER A 100 9.67 -16.96 16.11
N ALA A 101 9.72 -16.59 14.82
CA ALA A 101 10.67 -15.59 14.34
C ALA A 101 10.41 -14.19 14.93
N CYS A 102 9.14 -13.84 15.17
CA CYS A 102 8.78 -12.58 15.83
C CYS A 102 9.14 -12.57 17.32
N ASP A 103 8.93 -13.67 18.03
CA ASP A 103 9.34 -13.82 19.43
C ASP A 103 10.86 -13.70 19.58
N GLU A 104 11.64 -14.33 18.68
CA GLU A 104 13.10 -14.21 18.62
C GLU A 104 13.56 -12.76 18.37
N ALA A 105 12.84 -12.04 17.50
CA ALA A 105 13.14 -10.66 17.17
C ALA A 105 12.53 -9.63 18.15
N GLY A 106 11.77 -10.07 19.16
CA GLY A 106 11.10 -9.19 20.14
C GLY A 106 9.94 -8.38 19.59
N VAL A 107 9.28 -8.87 18.54
CA VAL A 107 8.19 -8.19 17.81
C VAL A 107 6.86 -8.88 18.12
N LYS A 108 5.81 -8.09 18.34
CA LYS A 108 4.46 -8.64 18.48
C LYS A 108 3.76 -8.68 17.13
N VAL A 109 3.39 -9.88 16.68
CA VAL A 109 2.53 -10.02 15.49
C VAL A 109 1.12 -9.52 15.81
N THR A 110 0.58 -8.69 14.93
CA THR A 110 -0.76 -8.10 15.09
C THR A 110 -1.90 -8.97 14.55
N ARG A 111 -1.57 -10.05 13.83
CA ARG A 111 -2.53 -10.94 13.15
C ARG A 111 -2.64 -12.31 13.81
N THR A 112 -3.85 -12.86 13.80
CA THR A 112 -4.15 -14.24 14.19
C THR A 112 -3.70 -15.24 13.12
N ALA A 113 -3.57 -16.52 13.48
CA ALA A 113 -3.16 -17.56 12.54
C ALA A 113 -4.09 -17.67 11.31
N PRO A 114 -5.44 -17.62 11.44
CA PRO A 114 -6.33 -17.58 10.29
C PRO A 114 -6.11 -16.37 9.36
N GLU A 115 -5.84 -15.20 9.93
CA GLU A 115 -5.56 -13.99 9.14
C GLU A 115 -4.23 -14.07 8.40
N LEU A 116 -3.20 -14.67 9.02
CA LEU A 116 -1.92 -14.95 8.36
C LEU A 116 -2.08 -15.91 7.19
N MET A 117 -2.81 -17.01 7.39
CA MET A 117 -3.08 -17.98 6.33
C MET A 117 -3.84 -17.36 5.17
N LYS A 118 -4.85 -16.53 5.46
CA LYS A 118 -5.58 -15.78 4.44
C LYS A 118 -4.68 -14.81 3.69
N LEU A 119 -3.89 -14.01 4.42
CA LEU A 119 -2.98 -13.03 3.82
C LEU A 119 -1.97 -13.72 2.88
N VAL A 120 -1.38 -14.83 3.32
CA VAL A 120 -0.44 -15.61 2.52
C VAL A 120 -1.14 -16.21 1.30
N GLY A 121 -2.34 -16.79 1.46
CA GLY A 121 -3.11 -17.33 0.34
C GLY A 121 -3.52 -16.27 -0.69
N ASP A 122 -3.97 -15.10 -0.24
CA ASP A 122 -4.41 -14.00 -1.10
C ASP A 122 -3.23 -13.34 -1.83
N ALA A 123 -2.08 -13.19 -1.16
CA ALA A 123 -0.89 -12.53 -1.72
C ALA A 123 -0.03 -13.44 -2.59
N ALA A 124 -0.06 -14.75 -2.36
CA ALA A 124 0.77 -15.70 -3.09
C ALA A 124 0.20 -16.10 -4.47
N GLY A 125 -1.02 -15.70 -4.83
CA GLY A 125 -1.62 -16.05 -6.13
C GLY A 125 -1.54 -17.56 -6.41
N ASP A 126 -0.85 -17.96 -7.49
CA ASP A 126 -0.63 -19.37 -7.85
C ASP A 126 0.47 -20.08 -7.02
N ALA A 127 1.24 -19.34 -6.23
CA ALA A 127 2.28 -19.89 -5.36
C ALA A 127 1.72 -20.63 -4.14
N VAL A 128 0.42 -20.54 -3.85
CA VAL A 128 -0.26 -21.38 -2.86
C VAL A 128 -1.45 -22.08 -3.50
N HIS A 129 -1.47 -23.41 -3.45
CA HIS A 129 -2.59 -24.21 -3.95
C HIS A 129 -3.20 -25.05 -2.84
N GLY A 130 -4.40 -24.69 -2.40
CA GLY A 130 -5.04 -25.30 -1.24
C GLY A 130 -4.23 -25.02 0.03
N ARG A 131 -3.48 -26.02 0.49
CA ARG A 131 -2.61 -25.94 1.68
C ARG A 131 -1.13 -26.02 1.37
N GLU A 132 -0.75 -26.18 0.11
CA GLU A 132 0.64 -26.39 -0.28
C GLU A 132 1.22 -25.11 -0.86
N VAL A 133 2.34 -24.66 -0.30
CA VAL A 133 3.19 -23.61 -0.88
C VAL A 133 3.95 -24.24 -2.05
N ARG A 134 3.70 -23.79 -3.28
CA ARG A 134 4.30 -24.35 -4.52
C ARG A 134 5.55 -23.63 -4.99
N ARG A 135 5.74 -22.39 -4.54
CA ARG A 135 6.92 -21.57 -4.80
C ARG A 135 7.33 -20.90 -3.51
N ASP A 136 8.61 -20.62 -3.38
CA ASP A 136 9.12 -19.93 -2.20
C ASP A 136 8.41 -18.59 -2.04
N ILE A 137 7.96 -18.31 -0.82
CA ILE A 137 7.36 -17.03 -0.46
C ILE A 137 8.16 -16.41 0.69
N THR A 138 8.31 -15.09 0.65
CA THR A 138 8.95 -14.33 1.72
C THR A 138 7.87 -13.65 2.56
N VAL A 139 7.80 -14.01 3.84
CA VAL A 139 6.96 -13.35 4.84
C VAL A 139 7.83 -12.40 5.65
N SER A 140 7.48 -11.12 5.65
CA SER A 140 8.19 -10.09 6.44
C SER A 140 7.27 -9.52 7.51
N VAL A 141 7.80 -9.29 8.70
CA VAL A 141 7.07 -8.60 9.78
C VAL A 141 7.86 -7.36 10.19
N THR A 142 7.19 -6.22 10.05
CA THR A 142 7.70 -4.89 10.42
C THR A 142 7.67 -4.69 11.94
N SER A 143 8.37 -3.66 12.42
CA SER A 143 8.48 -3.36 13.86
C SER A 143 7.14 -3.03 14.55
N ASP A 144 6.16 -2.51 13.80
CA ASP A 144 4.78 -2.29 14.27
C ASP A 144 3.90 -3.56 14.19
N GLY A 145 4.46 -4.67 13.72
CA GLY A 145 3.78 -5.95 13.61
C GLY A 145 2.93 -6.10 12.35
N THR A 146 3.08 -5.21 11.36
CA THR A 146 2.46 -5.34 10.04
C THR A 146 3.16 -6.45 9.25
N VAL A 147 2.36 -7.40 8.76
CA VAL A 147 2.82 -8.58 8.01
C VAL A 147 2.68 -8.32 6.52
N ARG A 148 3.71 -8.66 5.74
CA ARG A 148 3.71 -8.63 4.27
C ARG A 148 4.20 -9.96 3.69
N VAL A 149 3.71 -10.27 2.51
CA VAL A 149 4.03 -11.49 1.76
C VAL A 149 4.44 -11.09 0.35
N ARG A 150 5.56 -11.66 -0.13
CA ARG A 150 6.10 -11.48 -1.48
C ARG A 150 6.49 -12.84 -2.06
N GLU A 151 6.23 -13.07 -3.35
CA GLU A 151 6.79 -14.18 -4.14
C GLU A 151 8.16 -13.79 -4.71
#